data_AF-Q8U4D8-F1
#
_entry.id   AF-Q8U4D8-F1
#
_cell.length_a   1.000
_cell.length_b   1.000
_cell.length_c   1.000
_cell.angle_alpha   90.00
_cell.angle_beta   90.00
_cell.angle_gamma   90.00
#
_symmetry.space_group_name_H-M   'P 1'
#
loop_
_entity.id
_entity.type
_entity.pdbx_description
1 polymer ?
#
loop_
_entity_poly.entity_id
_entity_poly.type
_entity_poly.pdbx_seq_one_letter_code
_entity_poly.pdbx_strand_id
1 'polypeptide(L)'
;MKAVELLELEARKFEERANILENHLVRLQSSLVKKYEDRLKLRHGYSPYIILVVLVTQIIIIVFLQERFGFLILRRMLYGLAGILLLIVLVMIILGHLNSEEDEEVSIMERINSYRKVAKLYKRIGEAITSNNLKEVQRIADELLENVELARAVEIAGVGDPKIIAYVLYAYLNKDILSKEEIEEAITVAPRPLGYLLREGEEE
;
A
#
# COMPACT_ATOMS: atom_id res chain seq x y z
N MET A 1 -31.33 -8.06 12.62
CA MET A 1 -30.98 -8.74 11.33
C MET A 1 -30.40 -7.79 10.28
N LYS A 2 -30.51 -6.45 10.44
CA LYS A 2 -29.88 -5.48 9.51
C LYS A 2 -28.36 -5.40 9.72
N ALA A 3 -27.85 -5.68 10.92
CA ALA A 3 -26.41 -5.65 11.19
C ALA A 3 -25.64 -6.67 10.35
N VAL A 4 -26.17 -7.89 10.21
CA VAL A 4 -25.57 -8.95 9.37
C VAL A 4 -25.57 -8.55 7.89
N GLU A 5 -26.68 -7.97 7.41
CA GLU A 5 -26.78 -7.48 6.03
C GLU A 5 -25.76 -6.36 5.75
N LEU A 6 -25.53 -5.47 6.72
CA LEU A 6 -24.50 -4.42 6.63
C LEU A 6 -23.08 -5.00 6.61
N LEU A 7 -22.80 -6.04 7.40
CA LEU A 7 -21.51 -6.73 7.39
C LEU A 7 -21.25 -7.40 6.03
N GLU A 8 -22.26 -8.06 5.46
CA GLU A 8 -22.16 -8.64 4.12
C GLU A 8 -21.93 -7.58 3.03
N LEU A 9 -22.68 -6.48 3.11
CA LEU A 9 -22.56 -5.37 2.16
C LEU A 9 -21.16 -4.75 2.22
N GLU A 10 -20.61 -4.57 3.42
CA GLU A 10 -19.24 -4.06 3.57
C GLU A 10 -18.20 -5.06 3.07
N ALA A 11 -18.39 -6.36 3.32
CA ALA A 11 -17.54 -7.41 2.77
C ALA A 11 -17.52 -7.38 1.23
N ARG A 12 -18.69 -7.21 0.58
CA ARG A 12 -18.80 -7.09 -0.88
C ARG A 12 -18.06 -5.86 -1.40
N LYS A 13 -18.16 -4.70 -0.72
CA LYS A 13 -17.41 -3.50 -1.13
C LYS A 13 -15.89 -3.72 -1.10
N PHE A 14 -15.37 -4.37 -0.06
CA PHE A 14 -13.94 -4.67 0.01
C PHE A 14 -13.51 -5.66 -1.08
N GLU A 15 -14.34 -6.64 -1.39
CA GLU A 15 -14.12 -7.57 -2.49
C GLU A 15 -14.13 -6.87 -3.86
N GLU A 16 -15.08 -5.98 -4.10
CA GLU A 16 -15.12 -5.13 -5.30
C GLU A 16 -13.89 -4.23 -5.42
N ARG A 17 -13.46 -3.59 -4.33
CA ARG A 17 -12.23 -2.78 -4.32
C ARG A 17 -11.00 -3.60 -4.66
N ALA A 18 -10.90 -4.82 -4.13
CA ALA A 18 -9.82 -5.74 -4.49
C ALA A 18 -9.85 -6.10 -5.97
N ASN A 19 -11.04 -6.41 -6.52
CA ASN A 19 -11.22 -6.77 -7.92
C ASN A 19 -10.94 -5.58 -8.86
N ILE A 20 -11.30 -4.35 -8.48
CA ILE A 20 -10.98 -3.14 -9.25
C ILE A 20 -9.47 -2.94 -9.31
N LEU A 21 -8.76 -3.07 -8.18
CA LEU A 21 -7.31 -2.96 -8.14
C LEU A 21 -6.62 -4.08 -8.91
N GLU A 22 -7.11 -5.31 -8.83
CA GLU A 22 -6.60 -6.44 -9.60
C GLU A 22 -6.80 -6.21 -11.10
N ASN A 23 -7.98 -5.76 -11.53
CA ASN A 23 -8.22 -5.38 -12.92
C ASN A 23 -7.32 -4.24 -13.39
N HIS A 24 -7.05 -3.26 -12.52
CA HIS A 24 -6.10 -2.19 -12.79
C HIS A 24 -4.68 -2.74 -12.98
N LEU A 25 -4.23 -3.61 -12.08
CA LEU A 25 -2.93 -4.27 -12.14
C LEU A 25 -2.80 -5.14 -13.40
N VAL A 26 -3.82 -5.93 -13.73
CA VAL A 26 -3.88 -6.71 -14.97
C VAL A 26 -3.84 -5.80 -16.20
N ARG A 27 -4.52 -4.64 -16.19
CA ARG A 27 -4.45 -3.67 -17.30
C ARG A 27 -3.07 -3.03 -17.44
N LEU A 28 -2.40 -2.70 -16.34
CA LEU A 28 -1.01 -2.23 -16.36
C LEU A 28 -0.10 -3.29 -16.98
N GLN A 29 -0.29 -4.56 -16.60
CA GLN A 29 0.50 -5.68 -17.11
C GLN A 29 0.16 -6.09 -18.55
N SER A 30 -1.09 -5.95 -18.99
CA SER A 30 -1.59 -6.43 -20.31
C SER A 30 -1.64 -5.37 -21.39
N SER A 31 -1.74 -4.08 -21.02
CA SER A 31 -1.71 -3.00 -22.00
C SER A 31 -0.28 -2.74 -22.48
N LEU A 32 -0.17 -2.08 -23.63
CA LEU A 32 1.05 -1.68 -24.33
C LEU A 32 2.15 -1.08 -23.44
N VAL A 33 1.84 -0.65 -22.21
CA VAL A 33 2.78 -0.24 -21.16
C VAL A 33 3.86 -1.29 -20.96
N LYS A 34 3.56 -2.56 -20.63
CA LYS A 34 4.60 -3.59 -20.43
C LYS A 34 5.47 -3.82 -21.67
N LYS A 35 4.93 -3.67 -22.88
CA LYS A 35 5.69 -3.79 -24.14
C LYS A 35 6.54 -2.55 -24.45
N TYR A 36 6.14 -1.37 -23.98
CA TYR A 36 6.94 -0.13 -24.04
C TYR A 36 7.95 -0.09 -22.90
N GLU A 37 7.58 -0.57 -21.72
CA GLU A 37 8.35 -0.66 -20.48
C GLU A 37 9.41 -1.74 -20.60
N ASP A 38 9.15 -2.91 -21.21
CA ASP A 38 10.19 -3.88 -21.58
C ASP A 38 11.17 -3.27 -22.61
N ARG A 39 10.67 -2.47 -23.57
CA ARG A 39 11.54 -1.71 -24.49
C ARG A 39 12.30 -0.57 -23.78
N LEU A 40 11.75 0.03 -22.74
CA LEU A 40 12.36 1.10 -21.92
C LEU A 40 13.31 0.54 -20.85
N LYS A 41 13.06 -0.65 -20.30
CA LYS A 41 13.91 -1.43 -19.39
C LYS A 41 15.08 -2.03 -20.14
N LEU A 42 14.87 -2.58 -21.35
CA LEU A 42 15.95 -2.87 -22.30
C LEU A 42 16.77 -1.61 -22.64
N ARG A 43 16.16 -0.41 -22.60
CA ARG A 43 16.84 0.88 -22.75
C ARG A 43 17.54 1.36 -21.45
N HIS A 44 17.04 1.00 -20.26
CA HIS A 44 17.68 1.26 -18.96
C HIS A 44 18.86 0.32 -18.68
N GLY A 45 18.93 -0.84 -19.34
CA GLY A 45 20.17 -1.61 -19.45
C GLY A 45 21.32 -0.82 -20.08
N TYR A 46 21.02 0.25 -20.85
CA TYR A 46 22.00 1.20 -21.38
C TYR A 46 22.25 2.41 -20.46
N SER A 47 21.54 2.58 -19.34
CA SER A 47 21.74 3.69 -18.39
C SER A 47 23.21 3.82 -17.94
N PRO A 48 23.89 2.76 -17.46
CA PRO A 48 25.30 2.88 -17.09
C PRO A 48 26.23 3.04 -18.30
N TYR A 49 25.91 2.42 -19.44
CA TYR A 49 26.75 2.51 -20.65
C TYR A 49 26.67 3.89 -21.31
N ILE A 50 25.50 4.54 -21.32
CA ILE A 50 25.33 5.91 -21.81
C ILE A 50 26.08 6.87 -20.89
N ILE A 51 25.98 6.70 -19.56
CA ILE A 51 26.75 7.49 -18.60
C ILE A 51 28.26 7.30 -18.83
N LEU A 52 28.70 6.07 -19.05
CA LEU A 52 30.11 5.74 -19.35
C LEU A 52 30.56 6.40 -20.65
N VAL A 53 29.77 6.31 -21.73
CA VAL A 53 30.08 6.91 -23.03
C VAL A 53 30.15 8.44 -22.92
N VAL A 54 29.23 9.06 -22.17
CA VAL A 54 29.25 10.52 -21.92
C VAL A 54 30.50 10.91 -21.15
N LEU A 55 30.86 10.20 -20.07
CA LEU A 55 32.07 10.45 -19.30
C LEU A 55 33.34 10.30 -20.15
N VAL A 56 33.45 9.22 -20.93
CA VAL A 56 34.58 8.97 -21.82
C VAL A 56 34.69 10.08 -22.89
N THR A 57 33.57 10.45 -23.52
CA THR A 57 33.52 11.54 -24.51
C THR A 57 33.96 12.86 -23.89
N GLN A 58 33.54 13.14 -22.66
CA GLN A 58 33.89 14.36 -21.94
C GLN A 58 35.38 14.43 -21.61
N ILE A 59 35.98 13.31 -21.18
CA ILE A 59 37.43 13.20 -20.94
C ILE A 59 38.20 13.46 -22.24
N ILE A 60 37.77 12.85 -23.36
CA ILE A 60 38.41 13.03 -24.67
C ILE A 60 38.36 14.51 -25.10
N ILE A 61 37.21 15.16 -24.96
CA ILE A 61 37.04 16.59 -25.30
C ILE A 61 37.97 17.46 -24.45
N ILE A 62 38.06 17.19 -23.13
CA ILE A 62 38.93 17.96 -22.23
C ILE A 62 40.40 17.78 -22.61
N VAL A 63 40.85 16.56 -22.88
CA VAL A 63 42.23 16.27 -23.29
C VAL A 63 42.56 16.96 -24.62
N PHE A 64 41.67 16.86 -25.61
CA PHE A 64 41.87 17.49 -26.92
C PHE A 64 41.92 19.03 -26.85
N LEU A 65 41.05 19.63 -26.04
CA LEU A 65 41.06 21.09 -25.81
C LEU A 65 42.32 21.54 -25.05
N GLN A 66 42.80 20.73 -24.11
CA GLN A 66 44.00 21.03 -23.33
C GLN A 66 45.26 21.03 -24.20
N GLU A 67 45.40 20.07 -25.12
CA GLU A 67 46.52 20.03 -26.06
C GLU A 67 46.50 21.19 -27.07
N ARG A 68 45.30 21.59 -27.53
CA ARG A 68 45.18 22.54 -28.64
C ARG A 68 45.18 24.02 -28.22
N PHE A 69 44.67 24.36 -27.03
CA PHE A 69 44.44 25.76 -26.63
C PHE A 69 45.28 26.26 -25.45
N GLY A 70 46.11 25.40 -24.85
CA GLY A 70 47.22 25.77 -23.96
C GLY A 70 47.06 27.03 -23.11
N PHE A 71 46.07 27.10 -22.20
CA PHE A 71 45.94 28.21 -21.24
C PHE A 71 45.25 27.80 -19.92
N LEU A 72 45.80 28.30 -18.80
CA LEU A 72 45.34 28.06 -17.42
C LEU A 72 43.89 28.49 -17.13
N ILE A 73 43.38 29.50 -17.84
CA ILE A 73 42.04 30.07 -17.61
C ILE A 73 40.95 29.18 -18.24
N LEU A 74 41.18 28.65 -19.44
CA LEU A 74 40.30 27.65 -20.05
C LEU A 74 40.20 26.40 -19.17
N ARG A 75 41.30 26.03 -18.50
CA ARG A 75 41.36 24.87 -17.62
C ARG A 75 40.35 24.97 -16.47
N ARG A 76 40.23 26.14 -15.83
CA ARG A 76 39.24 26.37 -14.75
C ARG A 76 37.79 26.34 -15.26
N MET A 77 37.51 26.94 -16.41
CA MET A 77 36.17 26.88 -17.01
C MET A 77 35.79 25.45 -17.42
N LEU A 78 36.72 24.68 -17.98
CA LEU A 78 36.50 23.28 -18.35
C LEU A 78 36.20 22.40 -17.14
N TYR A 79 36.94 22.56 -16.04
CA TYR A 79 36.64 21.84 -14.79
C TYR A 79 35.30 22.27 -14.17
N GLY A 80 34.94 23.55 -14.25
CA GLY A 80 33.63 24.03 -13.81
C GLY A 80 32.48 23.41 -14.62
N LEU A 81 32.61 23.39 -15.96
CA LEU A 81 31.62 22.78 -16.85
C LEU A 81 31.50 21.27 -16.60
N ALA A 82 32.63 20.57 -16.41
CA ALA A 82 32.65 19.15 -16.09
C ALA A 82 31.96 18.86 -14.74
N GLY A 83 32.19 19.69 -13.73
CA GLY A 83 31.53 19.58 -12.42
C GLY A 83 30.01 19.77 -12.50
N ILE A 84 29.54 20.76 -13.28
CA ILE A 84 28.09 20.99 -13.49
C ILE A 84 27.46 19.79 -14.21
N LEU A 85 28.10 19.26 -15.24
CA LEU A 85 27.60 18.09 -15.97
C LEU A 85 27.54 16.84 -15.08
N LEU A 86 28.57 16.62 -14.26
CA LEU A 86 28.59 15.53 -13.30
C LEU A 86 27.50 15.67 -12.23
N LEU A 87 27.24 16.91 -11.77
CA LEU A 87 26.12 17.20 -10.87
C LEU A 87 24.76 16.85 -11.52
N ILE A 88 24.56 17.22 -12.79
CA ILE A 88 23.32 16.90 -13.52
C ILE A 88 23.14 15.38 -13.62
N VAL A 89 24.19 14.63 -13.95
CA VAL A 89 24.14 13.16 -13.99
C VAL A 89 23.79 12.58 -12.62
N LEU A 90 24.41 13.10 -11.55
CA LEU A 90 24.13 12.66 -10.18
C LEU A 90 22.66 12.89 -9.80
N VAL A 91 22.12 14.07 -10.12
CA VAL A 91 20.71 14.41 -9.87
C VAL A 91 19.77 13.48 -10.65
N MET A 92 20.09 13.16 -11.92
CA MET A 92 19.29 12.22 -12.70
C MET A 92 19.30 10.80 -12.12
N ILE A 93 20.44 10.33 -11.59
CA ILE A 93 20.53 9.02 -10.91
C ILE A 93 19.67 9.02 -9.65
N ILE A 94 19.74 10.07 -8.83
CA ILE A 94 18.96 10.18 -7.60
C ILE A 94 17.45 10.20 -7.91
N LEU A 95 17.02 11.01 -8.88
CA LEU A 95 15.61 11.08 -9.30
C LEU A 95 15.13 9.77 -9.92
N GLY A 96 15.97 9.09 -10.69
CA GLY A 96 15.65 7.79 -11.27
C GLY A 96 15.48 6.70 -10.21
N HIS A 97 16.27 6.75 -9.13
CA HIS A 97 16.18 5.77 -8.06
C HIS A 97 14.95 6.01 -7.15
N LEU A 98 14.58 7.27 -6.91
CA LEU A 98 13.39 7.62 -6.11
C LEU A 98 12.06 7.24 -6.79
N ASN A 99 12.02 7.18 -8.12
CA ASN A 99 10.82 6.87 -8.90
C ASN A 99 10.73 5.40 -9.31
N SER A 100 11.31 4.48 -8.54
CA SER A 100 11.28 3.05 -8.89
C SER A 100 9.86 2.50 -8.78
N GLU A 101 9.21 2.27 -9.92
CA GLU A 101 7.84 1.74 -10.07
C GLU A 101 7.65 0.34 -9.43
N GLU A 102 8.73 -0.37 -9.10
CA GLU A 102 8.68 -1.64 -8.36
C GLU A 102 8.03 -1.50 -6.97
N ASP A 103 8.19 -0.35 -6.30
CA ASP A 103 7.54 -0.08 -5.02
C ASP A 103 6.02 0.11 -5.18
N GLU A 104 5.57 0.56 -6.35
CA GLU A 104 4.15 0.83 -6.61
C GLU A 104 3.37 -0.46 -6.92
N GLU A 105 3.93 -1.39 -7.70
CA GLU A 105 3.30 -2.70 -7.92
C GLU A 105 3.22 -3.55 -6.64
N VAL A 106 4.28 -3.56 -5.83
CA VAL A 106 4.31 -4.26 -4.53
C VAL A 106 3.27 -3.67 -3.57
N SER A 107 3.13 -2.34 -3.55
CA SER A 107 2.12 -1.61 -2.76
C SER A 107 0.67 -1.92 -3.20
N ILE A 108 0.41 -2.01 -4.51
CA ILE A 108 -0.92 -2.36 -5.03
C ILE A 108 -1.29 -3.80 -4.65
N MET A 109 -0.37 -4.74 -4.79
CA MET A 109 -0.60 -6.15 -4.45
C MET A 109 -0.85 -6.33 -2.93
N GLU A 110 -0.11 -5.61 -2.09
CA GLU A 110 -0.33 -5.60 -0.64
C GLU A 110 -1.72 -5.07 -0.27
N ARG A 111 -2.18 -4.01 -0.95
CA ARG A 111 -3.54 -3.47 -0.77
C ARG A 111 -4.64 -4.46 -1.21
N ILE A 112 -4.46 -5.13 -2.34
CA ILE A 112 -5.40 -6.16 -2.82
C ILE A 112 -5.55 -7.27 -1.78
N ASN A 113 -4.43 -7.80 -1.28
CA ASN A 113 -4.42 -8.85 -0.27
C ASN A 113 -5.07 -8.40 1.03
N SER A 114 -4.81 -7.15 1.45
CA SER A 114 -5.40 -6.57 2.66
C SER A 114 -6.93 -6.46 2.54
N TYR A 115 -7.45 -5.95 1.42
CA TYR A 115 -8.88 -5.87 1.18
C TYR A 115 -9.56 -7.25 1.16
N ARG A 116 -8.93 -8.27 0.56
CA ARG A 116 -9.46 -9.65 0.58
C ARG A 116 -9.50 -10.23 1.98
N LYS A 117 -8.46 -10.01 2.80
CA LYS A 117 -8.42 -10.44 4.21
C LYS A 117 -9.54 -9.79 5.02
N VAL A 118 -9.76 -8.48 4.84
CA VAL A 118 -10.84 -7.73 5.51
C VAL A 118 -12.22 -8.18 5.04
N ALA A 119 -12.43 -8.42 3.74
CA ALA A 119 -13.70 -8.96 3.24
C ALA A 119 -14.01 -10.33 3.86
N LYS A 120 -13.00 -11.20 3.99
CA LYS A 120 -13.14 -12.50 4.65
C LYS A 120 -13.42 -12.36 6.14
N LEU A 121 -12.79 -11.41 6.82
CA LEU A 121 -13.05 -11.09 8.23
C LEU A 121 -14.54 -10.74 8.45
N TYR A 122 -15.08 -9.80 7.67
CA TYR A 122 -16.49 -9.41 7.78
C TYR A 122 -17.46 -10.56 7.49
N LYS A 123 -17.17 -11.39 6.47
CA LYS A 123 -17.95 -12.61 6.20
C LYS A 123 -17.95 -13.57 7.39
N ARG A 124 -16.77 -13.86 7.96
CA ARG A 124 -16.64 -14.73 9.14
C ARG A 124 -17.42 -14.20 10.34
N ILE A 125 -17.37 -12.89 10.58
CA ILE A 125 -18.14 -12.26 11.67
C ILE A 125 -19.64 -12.47 11.42
N GLY A 126 -20.15 -12.14 10.22
CA GLY A 126 -21.56 -12.31 9.86
C GLY A 126 -22.04 -13.77 9.96
N GLU A 127 -21.24 -14.73 9.49
CA GLU A 127 -21.52 -16.16 9.59
C GLU A 127 -21.56 -16.65 11.05
N ALA A 128 -20.61 -16.20 11.87
CA ALA A 128 -20.53 -16.56 13.28
C ALA A 128 -21.75 -16.05 14.07
N ILE A 129 -22.18 -14.80 13.80
CA ILE A 129 -23.38 -14.22 14.41
C ILE A 129 -24.63 -14.97 13.97
N THR A 130 -24.79 -15.21 12.66
CA THR A 130 -25.98 -15.88 12.11
C THR A 130 -26.13 -17.31 12.63
N SER A 131 -25.00 -18.00 12.84
CA SER A 131 -24.96 -19.36 13.39
C SER A 131 -25.00 -19.40 14.93
N ASN A 132 -25.13 -18.25 15.59
CA ASN A 132 -25.03 -18.07 17.04
C ASN A 132 -23.76 -18.72 17.64
N ASN A 133 -22.66 -18.72 16.89
CA ASN A 133 -21.40 -19.33 17.29
C ASN A 133 -20.51 -18.30 17.99
N LEU A 134 -20.83 -18.03 19.26
CA LEU A 134 -20.11 -17.05 20.08
C LEU A 134 -18.62 -17.37 20.25
N LYS A 135 -18.25 -18.66 20.23
CA LYS A 135 -16.84 -19.08 20.28
C LYS A 135 -16.06 -18.62 19.05
N GLU A 136 -16.68 -18.64 17.87
CA GLU A 136 -16.04 -18.16 16.66
C GLU A 136 -15.88 -16.63 16.69
N VAL A 137 -16.88 -15.89 17.20
CA VAL A 137 -16.77 -14.44 17.39
C VAL A 137 -15.60 -14.10 18.33
N GLN A 138 -15.46 -14.85 19.42
CA GLN A 138 -14.32 -14.69 20.35
C GLN A 138 -13.00 -14.98 19.65
N ARG A 139 -12.91 -16.09 18.91
CA ARG A 139 -11.71 -16.46 18.17
C ARG A 139 -11.31 -15.39 17.15
N ILE A 140 -12.28 -14.76 16.49
CA ILE A 140 -12.01 -13.66 15.55
C ILE A 140 -11.44 -12.44 16.29
N ALA A 141 -11.96 -12.12 17.47
CA ALA A 141 -11.43 -11.04 18.31
C ALA A 141 -9.99 -11.34 18.78
N ASP A 142 -9.72 -12.57 19.23
CA ASP A 142 -8.38 -13.03 19.62
C ASP A 142 -7.41 -12.95 18.42
N GLU A 143 -7.84 -13.43 17.24
CA GLU A 143 -7.04 -13.36 16.01
C GLU A 143 -6.69 -11.92 15.61
N LEU A 144 -7.58 -10.94 15.83
CA LEU A 144 -7.29 -9.53 15.56
C LEU A 144 -6.20 -8.95 16.47
N LEU A 145 -6.04 -9.49 17.67
CA LEU A 145 -5.02 -9.07 18.63
C LEU A 145 -3.69 -9.80 18.44
N GLU A 146 -3.73 -11.08 18.09
CA GLU A 146 -2.54 -11.93 18.00
C GLU A 146 -1.94 -11.98 16.59
N ASN A 147 -2.76 -11.92 15.54
CA ASN A 147 -2.30 -12.07 14.16
C ASN A 147 -1.90 -10.71 13.56
N VAL A 148 -0.59 -10.45 13.55
CA VAL A 148 0.01 -9.23 12.98
C VAL A 148 -0.41 -9.00 11.53
N GLU A 149 -0.55 -10.05 10.72
CA GLU A 149 -0.94 -9.87 9.32
C GLU A 149 -2.41 -9.44 9.16
N LEU A 150 -3.30 -9.91 10.02
CA LEU A 150 -4.71 -9.52 10.00
C LEU A 150 -4.87 -8.09 10.53
N ALA A 151 -4.18 -7.77 11.62
CA ALA A 151 -4.13 -6.41 12.17
C ALA A 151 -3.64 -5.41 11.13
N ARG A 152 -2.51 -5.69 10.48
CA ARG A 152 -1.96 -4.86 9.40
C ARG A 152 -2.92 -4.75 8.21
N ALA A 153 -3.61 -5.82 7.84
CA ALA A 153 -4.59 -5.77 6.75
C ALA A 153 -5.77 -4.84 7.05
N VAL A 154 -6.25 -4.82 8.29
CA VAL A 154 -7.32 -3.93 8.77
C VAL A 154 -6.87 -2.46 8.72
N GLU A 155 -5.64 -2.18 9.15
CA GLU A 155 -5.05 -0.84 9.12
C GLU A 155 -4.84 -0.34 7.67
N ILE A 156 -4.22 -1.14 6.82
CA ILE A 156 -4.00 -0.82 5.39
C ILE A 156 -5.33 -0.58 4.67
N ALA A 157 -6.35 -1.36 5.02
CA ALA A 157 -7.67 -1.22 4.44
C ALA A 157 -8.45 0.02 4.93
N GLY A 158 -7.94 0.72 5.95
CA GLY A 158 -8.55 1.93 6.51
C GLY A 158 -9.85 1.66 7.26
N VAL A 159 -10.01 0.46 7.83
CA VAL A 159 -11.23 0.07 8.57
C VAL A 159 -11.27 0.71 9.96
N GLY A 160 -10.11 0.85 10.60
CA GLY A 160 -9.96 1.34 11.97
C GLY A 160 -8.79 0.65 12.67
N ASP A 161 -8.71 0.82 13.99
CA ASP A 161 -7.73 0.11 14.83
C ASP A 161 -8.20 -1.33 15.10
N PRO A 162 -7.39 -2.36 14.80
CA PRO A 162 -7.71 -3.77 15.08
C PRO A 162 -8.11 -4.03 16.53
N LYS A 163 -7.51 -3.32 17.49
CA LYS A 163 -7.82 -3.44 18.92
C LYS A 163 -9.21 -2.94 19.25
N ILE A 164 -9.64 -1.84 18.61
CA ILE A 164 -11.00 -1.31 18.77
C ILE A 164 -12.00 -2.32 18.20
N ILE A 165 -11.71 -2.92 17.05
CA ILE A 165 -12.57 -3.96 16.47
C ILE A 165 -12.68 -5.17 17.40
N ALA A 166 -11.56 -5.66 17.92
CA ALA A 166 -11.55 -6.76 18.88
C ALA A 166 -12.35 -6.41 20.15
N TYR A 167 -12.15 -5.20 20.68
CA TYR A 167 -12.91 -4.68 21.83
C TYR A 167 -14.42 -4.70 21.56
N VAL A 168 -14.86 -4.21 20.40
CA VAL A 168 -16.27 -4.20 20.01
C VAL A 168 -16.84 -5.62 19.91
N LEU A 169 -16.06 -6.58 19.40
CA LEU A 169 -16.50 -7.99 19.37
C LEU A 169 -16.59 -8.60 20.78
N TYR A 170 -15.67 -8.26 21.69
CA TYR A 170 -15.81 -8.68 23.10
C TYR A 170 -16.98 -8.00 23.80
N ALA A 171 -17.25 -6.73 23.49
CA ALA A 171 -18.41 -6.02 24.02
C ALA A 171 -19.70 -6.69 23.57
N TYR A 172 -19.78 -7.11 22.30
CA TYR A 172 -20.91 -7.89 21.78
C TYR A 172 -21.09 -9.22 22.53
N LEU A 173 -19.99 -9.92 22.83
CA LEU A 173 -20.02 -11.19 23.58
C LEU A 173 -20.46 -11.05 25.04
N ASN A 174 -20.18 -9.90 25.65
CA ASN A 174 -20.43 -9.64 27.08
C ASN A 174 -21.53 -8.60 27.30
N LYS A 175 -22.42 -8.42 26.32
CA LYS A 175 -23.47 -7.38 26.34
C LYS A 175 -24.34 -7.43 27.60
N ASP A 176 -24.56 -8.63 28.15
CA ASP A 176 -25.43 -8.85 29.31
C ASP A 176 -24.78 -8.41 30.64
N ILE A 177 -23.46 -8.19 30.63
CA ILE A 177 -22.65 -7.88 31.82
C ILE A 177 -22.22 -6.40 31.81
N LEU A 178 -22.10 -5.80 30.62
CA LEU A 178 -21.66 -4.42 30.42
C LEU A 178 -22.78 -3.42 30.76
N SER A 179 -22.38 -2.26 31.27
CA SER A 179 -23.28 -1.13 31.47
C SER A 179 -23.68 -0.50 30.13
N LYS A 180 -24.83 0.17 30.11
CA LYS A 180 -25.28 0.91 28.90
C LYS A 180 -24.30 1.99 28.47
N GLU A 181 -23.62 2.63 29.43
CA GLU A 181 -22.60 3.64 29.12
C GLU A 181 -21.39 3.02 28.40
N GLU A 182 -20.92 1.84 28.84
CA GLU A 182 -19.80 1.14 28.19
C GLU A 182 -20.15 0.67 26.77
N ILE A 183 -21.40 0.28 26.53
CA ILE A 183 -21.89 -0.12 25.20
C ILE A 183 -21.98 1.11 24.27
N GLU A 184 -22.48 2.25 24.74
CA GLU A 184 -22.52 3.50 23.96
C GLU A 184 -21.11 4.01 23.63
N GLU A 185 -20.17 3.92 24.56
CA GLU A 185 -18.76 4.27 24.30
C GLU A 185 -18.15 3.36 23.22
N ALA A 186 -18.39 2.04 23.32
CA ALA A 186 -17.95 1.08 22.31
C ALA A 186 -18.55 1.36 20.93
N ILE A 187 -19.83 1.72 20.84
CA ILE A 187 -20.50 2.08 19.58
C ILE A 187 -19.87 3.33 18.94
N THR A 188 -19.46 4.31 19.76
CA THR A 188 -18.91 5.58 19.28
C THR A 188 -17.58 5.40 18.56
N VAL A 189 -16.76 4.45 19.02
CA VAL A 189 -15.45 4.12 18.43
C VAL A 189 -15.52 3.01 17.38
N ALA A 190 -16.62 2.26 17.32
CA ALA A 190 -16.78 1.13 16.41
C ALA A 190 -16.86 1.58 14.94
N PRO A 191 -16.23 0.82 14.02
CA PRO A 191 -16.56 0.93 12.60
C PRO A 191 -18.05 0.70 12.38
N ARG A 192 -18.65 1.47 11.45
CA ARG A 192 -20.11 1.55 11.26
C ARG A 192 -20.83 0.18 11.34
N PRO A 193 -20.45 -0.88 10.60
CA PRO A 193 -21.17 -2.15 10.62
C PRO A 193 -21.21 -2.81 12.01
N LEU A 194 -20.13 -2.67 12.78
CA LEU A 194 -20.00 -3.25 14.11
C LEU A 194 -20.69 -2.40 15.19
N GLY A 195 -20.76 -1.08 15.00
CA GLY A 195 -21.59 -0.23 15.85
C GLY A 195 -23.08 -0.57 15.73
N TYR A 196 -23.56 -0.91 14.53
CA TYR A 196 -24.93 -1.41 14.33
C TYR A 196 -25.15 -2.77 14.98
N LEU A 197 -24.13 -3.64 15.00
CA LEU A 197 -24.20 -4.93 15.67
C LEU A 197 -24.50 -4.77 17.17
N LEU A 198 -23.77 -3.87 17.84
CA LEU A 198 -23.98 -3.60 19.27
C LEU A 198 -25.36 -3.01 19.54
N ARG A 199 -25.88 -2.13 18.67
CA ARG A 199 -27.22 -1.53 18.81
C ARG A 199 -28.37 -2.52 18.62
N GLU A 200 -28.32 -3.37 17.58
CA GLU A 200 -29.38 -4.36 17.38
C GLU A 200 -29.40 -5.42 18.50
N GLY A 201 -28.26 -5.67 19.15
CA GLY A 201 -28.18 -6.55 20.30
C GLY A 201 -28.91 -6.05 21.55
N GLU A 202 -29.37 -4.79 21.60
CA GLU A 202 -30.15 -4.22 22.71
C GLU A 202 -31.67 -4.40 22.54
N GLU A 203 -32.16 -4.68 21.33
CA GLU A 203 -33.60 -4.77 21.03
C GLU A 203 -34.17 -6.22 21.06
N GLU A 204 -33.32 -7.22 21.33
CA GLU A 204 -33.71 -8.61 21.65
C GLU A 204 -33.65 -8.88 23.16
#